data_AF-A0A6L6E964-F1
#
_entry.id   AF-A0A6L6E964-F1
#
_cell.length_a   1.000
_cell.length_b   1.000
_cell.length_c   1.000
_cell.angle_alpha   90.00
_cell.angle_beta   90.00
_cell.angle_gamma   90.00
#
_symmetry.space_group_name_H-M   'P 1'
#
loop_
_entity.id
_entity.type
_entity.pdbx_description
1 polymer ?
#
loop_
_entity_poly.entity_id
_entity_poly.type
_entity_poly.pdbx_seq_one_letter_code
_entity_poly.pdbx_strand_id
1 'polypeptide(L)' 'GGPVGVSTLAMAVGEEIETIESLAEPFLVRMGFLARTPRGRVATAAGWAHIGIKPPLSAQIGTDASLFDQDPDIAQ' A
#
# COMPACT_ATOMS: atom_id res chain seq x y z
N GLY A 1 11.14 -2.03 0.67
CA GLY A 1 9.95 -1.52 -0.03
C GLY A 1 9.12 -0.71 0.93
N GLY A 2 9.53 0.54 1.17
CA GLY A 2 8.77 1.50 1.97
C GLY A 2 7.98 2.46 1.08
N PRO A 3 7.33 3.47 1.67
CA PRO A 3 6.60 4.50 0.93
C PRO A 3 7.49 5.20 -0.11
N VAL A 4 6.96 5.40 -1.33
CA VAL A 4 7.68 6.02 -2.46
C VAL A 4 7.12 7.42 -2.74
N GLY A 5 7.99 8.40 -2.98
CA GLY A 5 7.58 9.75 -3.34
C GLY A 5 6.96 9.81 -4.75
N VAL A 6 6.06 10.77 -4.99
CA VAL A 6 5.43 10.92 -6.32
C VAL A 6 6.41 11.28 -7.41
N SER A 7 7.45 12.06 -7.11
CA SER A 7 8.50 12.36 -8.07
C SER A 7 9.22 11.10 -8.56
N THR A 8 9.51 10.17 -7.66
CA THR A 8 10.11 8.87 -8.01
C THR A 8 9.14 8.01 -8.81
N LEU A 9 7.86 7.99 -8.47
CA LEU A 9 6.84 7.29 -9.26
C LEU A 9 6.74 7.87 -10.68
N ALA A 10 6.59 9.19 -10.79
CA ALA A 10 6.56 9.93 -12.04
C ALA A 10 7.76 9.60 -12.93
N MET A 11 8.98 9.64 -12.38
CA MET A 11 10.18 9.23 -13.10
C MET A 11 10.16 7.78 -13.56
N ALA A 12 9.63 6.85 -12.74
CA ALA A 12 9.61 5.44 -13.05
C ALA A 12 8.60 5.06 -14.16
N VAL A 13 7.45 5.74 -14.21
CA VAL A 13 6.44 5.54 -15.27
C VAL A 13 6.62 6.48 -16.47
N GLY A 14 7.46 7.51 -16.37
CA GLY A 14 7.67 8.49 -17.44
C GLY A 14 6.51 9.47 -17.61
N GLU A 15 5.77 9.71 -16.52
CA GLU A 15 4.59 10.59 -16.50
C GLU A 15 4.87 11.86 -15.70
N GLU A 16 4.06 12.90 -15.95
CA GLU A 16 4.10 14.11 -15.14
C GLU A 16 3.51 13.87 -13.74
N ILE A 17 4.08 14.53 -12.73
CA ILE A 17 3.60 14.46 -11.34
C ILE A 17 2.11 14.84 -11.28
N GLU A 18 1.72 15.93 -11.95
CA GLU A 18 0.33 16.40 -11.97
C GLU A 18 -0.63 15.36 -12.57
N THR A 19 -0.22 14.67 -13.64
CA THR A 19 -0.99 13.57 -14.24
C THR A 19 -1.21 12.44 -13.24
N ILE A 20 -0.18 12.06 -12.50
CA ILE A 20 -0.31 11.01 -11.47
C ILE A 20 -1.29 11.46 -10.37
N GLU A 21 -1.14 12.66 -9.84
CA GLU A 21 -1.95 13.14 -8.71
C GLU A 21 -3.41 13.43 -9.10
N SER A 22 -3.63 13.91 -10.33
CA SER A 22 -4.93 14.35 -10.80
C SER A 22 -5.75 13.25 -11.48
N LEU A 23 -5.10 12.25 -12.08
CA LEU A 23 -5.77 11.21 -12.85
C LEU A 23 -5.57 9.82 -12.25
N ALA A 24 -4.32 9.41 -12.00
CA ALA A 24 -4.02 8.04 -11.58
C ALA A 24 -4.40 7.79 -10.11
N GLU A 25 -3.95 8.64 -9.20
CA GLU A 25 -4.17 8.48 -7.76
C GLU A 25 -5.66 8.42 -7.38
N PRO A 26 -6.55 9.32 -7.86
CA PRO A 26 -7.95 9.29 -7.47
C PRO A 26 -8.63 7.95 -7.77
N PHE A 27 -8.28 7.33 -8.90
CA PHE A 27 -8.79 6.01 -9.26
C PHE A 27 -8.21 4.91 -8.36
N LEU A 28 -6.88 4.87 -8.20
CA LEU A 28 -6.21 3.82 -7.44
C LEU A 28 -6.56 3.86 -5.94
N VAL A 29 -6.74 5.05 -5.38
CA VAL A 29 -7.19 5.24 -4.00
C VAL A 29 -8.63 4.79 -3.85
N ARG A 30 -9.52 5.14 -4.80
CA ARG A 30 -10.95 4.73 -4.75
C ARG A 30 -11.12 3.22 -4.85
N MET A 31 -10.31 2.55 -5.68
CA MET A 31 -10.28 1.10 -5.79
C MET A 31 -9.64 0.42 -4.58
N GLY A 32 -9.07 1.19 -3.64
CA GLY A 32 -8.38 0.67 -2.48
C GLY A 32 -7.03 0.03 -2.81
N PHE A 33 -6.44 0.30 -3.97
CA PHE A 33 -5.16 -0.27 -4.42
C PHE A 33 -3.95 0.54 -3.96
N LEU A 34 -4.13 1.82 -3.68
CA LEU A 34 -3.07 2.73 -3.26
C LEU A 34 -3.46 3.50 -1.99
N ALA A 35 -2.53 3.58 -1.04
CA ALA A 35 -2.63 4.43 0.14
C ALA A 35 -1.65 5.60 0.06
N ARG A 36 -2.12 6.81 0.39
CA ARG A 36 -1.28 8.00 0.56
C ARG A 36 -0.86 8.11 2.02
N THR A 37 0.42 8.33 2.25
CA THR A 37 1.01 8.54 3.58
C THR A 37 1.89 9.79 3.56
N PRO A 38 2.20 10.41 4.71
CA PRO A 38 3.15 11.53 4.77
C PRO A 38 4.55 11.17 4.22
N ARG A 39 4.91 9.88 4.25
CA ARG A 39 6.19 9.37 3.76
C ARG A 39 6.18 9.01 2.27
N GLY A 40 5.03 9.01 1.61
CA GLY A 40 4.86 8.62 0.22
C GLY A 40 3.66 7.71 -0.03
N ARG A 41 3.66 7.08 -1.20
CA ARG A 41 2.60 6.20 -1.71
C ARG A 41 2.97 4.75 -1.46
N VAL A 42 1.98 3.94 -1.08
CA VAL A 42 2.15 2.51 -0.78
C VAL A 42 1.04 1.72 -1.46
N ALA A 43 1.39 0.63 -2.14
CA ALA A 43 0.42 -0.34 -2.64
C ALA A 43 -0.19 -1.10 -1.46
N THR A 44 -1.52 -1.15 -1.40
CA THR A 44 -2.26 -1.87 -0.36
C THR A 44 -2.24 -3.38 -0.62
N ALA A 45 -2.71 -4.18 0.35
CA ALA A 45 -2.90 -5.61 0.14
C ALA A 45 -3.78 -5.93 -1.08
N ALA A 46 -4.85 -5.17 -1.31
CA ALA A 46 -5.70 -5.31 -2.49
C ALA A 46 -4.95 -4.98 -3.79
N GLY A 47 -4.11 -3.95 -3.78
CA GLY A 47 -3.25 -3.60 -4.93
C GLY A 47 -2.26 -4.72 -5.28
N TRP A 48 -1.60 -5.29 -4.26
CA TRP A 48 -0.69 -6.42 -4.44
C TRP A 48 -1.40 -7.67 -4.97
N ALA A 49 -2.58 -7.99 -4.43
CA ALA A 49 -3.40 -9.10 -4.90
C ALA A 49 -3.86 -8.90 -6.35
N HIS A 50 -4.23 -7.67 -6.74
CA HIS A 50 -4.69 -7.36 -8.09
C HIS A 50 -3.62 -7.62 -9.16
N ILE A 51 -2.35 -7.33 -8.84
CA ILE A 51 -1.22 -7.54 -9.77
C ILE A 51 -0.60 -8.95 -9.64
N GLY A 52 -1.08 -9.79 -8.72
CA GLY A 52 -0.59 -11.16 -8.54
C GLY A 52 0.83 -11.27 -7.96
N ILE A 53 1.33 -10.23 -7.29
CA ILE A 53 2.69 -10.21 -6.72
C ILE A 53 2.61 -10.29 -5.20
N LYS A 54 3.46 -11.14 -4.59
CA LYS A 54 3.55 -11.24 -3.13
C LYS A 54 4.03 -9.91 -2.53
N PRO A 55 3.29 -9.30 -1.58
CA PRO A 55 3.73 -8.08 -0.92
C PRO A 55 5.06 -8.30 -0.18
N PRO A 56 5.90 -7.26 -0.07
CA PRO A 56 7.11 -7.33 0.75
C PRO A 56 6.74 -7.54 2.21
N LEU A 57 7.59 -8.23 2.98
CA LEU A 57 7.35 -8.50 4.41
C LEU A 57 6.96 -7.24 5.19
N SER A 58 7.59 -6.10 4.89
CA SER A 58 7.28 -4.80 5.50
C SER A 58 5.84 -4.31 5.26
N ALA A 59 5.20 -4.72 4.15
CA ALA A 59 3.80 -4.42 3.87
C ALA A 59 2.83 -5.44 4.51
N GLN A 60 3.33 -6.61 4.93
CA GLN A 60 2.54 -7.66 5.59
C GLN A 60 2.37 -7.41 7.10
N ILE A 61 3.28 -6.64 7.72
CA ILE A 61 3.31 -6.40 9.18
C ILE A 61 2.06 -5.65 9.69
N GLY A 62 1.28 -4.98 8.82
CA GLY A 62 0.04 -4.30 9.20
C GLY A 62 -1.25 -5.11 8.98
N THR A 63 -1.17 -6.33 8.43
CA THR A 63 -2.35 -7.13 8.03
C THR A 63 -2.55 -8.41 8.83
N ASP A 64 -1.64 -8.76 9.73
CA ASP A 64 -1.78 -9.94 10.60
C ASP A 64 -2.75 -9.63 11.75
N ALA A 65 -4.05 -9.67 11.44
CA ALA A 65 -5.12 -9.64 12.44
C ALA A 65 -5.09 -10.86 13.37
N SER A 66 -4.32 -11.90 13.04
CA SER A 66 -4.12 -13.09 13.89
C SER A 66 -3.11 -12.89 15.02
N LEU A 67 -2.44 -11.74 15.12
CA LEU A 67 -1.48 -11.49 16.20
C LEU A 67 -2.16 -11.33 17.58
N PHE A 68 -3.47 -11.04 17.62
CA PHE A 68 -4.23 -10.82 18.85
C PHE A 68 -5.18 -11.99 19.22
N ASP A 69 -5.23 -13.05 18.43
CA ASP A 69 -6.18 -14.17 18.60
C ASP A 69 -5.50 -15.45 19.17
N GLN A 70 -4.32 -15.32 19.81
CA GLN A 70 -3.51 -16.48 20.24
C GLN A 70 -3.39 -16.70 21.76
N ASP A 71 -4.08 -15.95 22.63
CA ASP A 71 -4.06 -16.22 24.08
C ASP A 71 -5.45 -16.64 24.62
N PRO A 72 -5.77 -17.96 24.60
CA PRO A 72 -6.93 -18.49 25.31
C PRO A 72 -6.77 -18.53 26.86
N ASP A 73 -5.61 -18.16 27.42
CA ASP A 73 -5.25 -18.41 28.82
C ASP A 73 -5.24 -17.17 29.76
N ILE A 74 -5.74 -15.99 29.35
CA ILE A 74 -5.78 -14.79 30.23
C ILE A 74 -6.96 -14.82 31.23
N ALA A 75 -7.80 -15.85 31.19
CA ALA A 75 -8.92 -16.03 32.12
C ALA A 75 -8.78 -17.35 32.92
N GLN A 76 -7.84 -17.39 33.85
CA GLN A 76 -7.89 -18.26 35.03
C GLN A 76 -7.11 -17.69 36.21
#